data_AF-A0A7V2DZY9-F1
#
_entry.id   AF-A0A7V2DZY9-F1
#
_cell.length_a   1.000
_cell.length_b   1.000
_cell.length_c   1.000
_cell.angle_alpha   90.00
_cell.angle_beta   90.00
_cell.angle_gamma   90.00
#
_symmetry.space_group_name_H-M   'P 1'
#
loop_
_entity.id
_entity.type
_entity.pdbx_description
1 polymer ?
#
loop_
_entity_poly.entity_id
_entity_poly.type
_entity_poly.pdbx_seq_one_letter_code
_entity_poly.pdbx_strand_id
1 'polypeptide(L)'
;MRGGGIRRVGLPAGELAVLEAGEPTAPAVLLLHGSQGSPGMWRAYVPALAPPFRVLAPDLVGPGGTAPRPEAQADRIGELLDALEAVDPAAVGHGSGGGAAAVLAARGRVRTLVLIGASGVGDRVAGELGRREVPTLLVWGEEDRVVPVAEAERLQDLIATAALAVLPGCGHHVTEDAAPTVATLVVEFLRSRHLGARHSHAPAGPVMLSLERRPPREGR
;
A
#
# COMPACT_ATOMS: atom_id res chain seq x y z
N MET A 1 16.63 -7.13 15.28
CA MET A 1 15.56 -6.47 14.52
C MET A 1 14.66 -5.78 15.52
N ARG A 2 14.52 -4.44 15.47
CA ARG A 2 13.61 -3.73 16.38
C ARG A 2 12.17 -4.13 16.02
N GLY A 3 11.48 -4.78 16.95
CA GLY A 3 10.05 -5.10 16.80
C GLY A 3 9.24 -3.82 16.63
N GLY A 4 8.25 -3.85 15.75
CA GLY A 4 7.46 -2.67 15.39
C GLY A 4 6.78 -2.04 16.61
N GLY A 5 6.91 -0.72 16.75
CA GLY A 5 6.37 0.03 17.89
C GLY A 5 5.74 1.34 17.46
N ILE A 6 4.79 1.85 18.27
CA ILE A 6 4.23 3.18 18.07
C ILE A 6 5.20 4.21 18.67
N ARG A 7 5.60 5.17 17.86
CA ARG A 7 6.39 6.35 18.24
C ARG A 7 5.59 7.61 17.93
N ARG A 8 5.73 8.66 18.74
CA ARG A 8 5.25 10.01 18.38
C ARG A 8 6.38 10.82 17.74
N VAL A 9 6.05 11.48 16.64
CA VAL A 9 6.95 12.37 15.90
C VAL A 9 6.37 13.78 15.98
N GLY A 10 7.17 14.76 16.41
CA GLY A 10 6.76 16.16 16.44
C GLY A 10 6.84 16.76 15.04
N LEU A 11 5.73 17.32 14.56
CA LEU A 11 5.61 18.04 13.29
C LEU A 11 5.16 19.50 13.55
N PRO A 12 5.30 20.42 12.58
CA PRO A 12 4.82 21.80 12.73
C PRO A 12 3.34 21.90 13.15
N ALA A 13 2.48 21.03 12.62
CA ALA A 13 1.05 20.98 12.95
C ALA A 13 0.71 20.12 14.19
N GLY A 14 1.70 19.75 15.01
CA GLY A 14 1.56 18.95 16.22
C GLY A 14 2.19 17.56 16.13
N GLU A 15 1.90 16.69 17.10
CA GLU A 15 2.45 15.33 17.10
C GLU A 15 1.68 14.39 16.16
N LEU A 16 2.39 13.39 15.63
CA LEU A 16 1.83 12.31 14.84
C LEU A 16 2.30 10.96 15.41
N ALA A 17 1.36 10.08 15.72
CA ALA A 17 1.67 8.70 16.08
C ALA A 17 2.01 7.90 14.83
N VAL A 18 3.09 7.13 14.87
CA VAL A 18 3.61 6.35 13.74
C VAL A 18 3.99 4.97 14.24
N LEU A 19 3.41 3.94 13.63
CA LEU A 19 3.96 2.60 13.73
C LEU A 19 5.22 2.53 12.87
N GLU A 20 6.35 2.24 13.49
CA GLU A 20 7.65 2.18 12.82
C GLU A 20 8.28 0.79 13.03
N ALA A 21 8.82 0.21 11.96
CA ALA A 21 9.57 -1.05 12.00
C ALA A 21 10.65 -1.08 10.91
N GLY A 22 11.72 -1.85 11.12
CA GLY A 22 12.85 -1.94 10.19
C GLY A 22 13.99 -0.96 10.51
N GLU A 23 15.02 -0.95 9.67
CA GLU A 23 16.21 -0.13 9.88
C GLU A 23 15.99 1.31 9.41
N PRO A 24 16.37 2.36 10.19
CA PRO A 24 16.12 3.76 9.83
C PRO A 24 16.68 4.20 8.48
N THR A 25 17.77 3.57 8.03
CA THR A 25 18.48 3.87 6.78
C THR A 25 17.99 3.05 5.58
N ALA A 26 17.08 2.09 5.80
CA ALA A 26 16.48 1.33 4.70
C ALA A 26 15.48 2.19 3.91
N PRO A 27 15.22 1.88 2.62
CA PRO A 27 14.16 2.51 1.86
C PRO A 27 12.83 2.46 2.61
N ALA A 28 12.11 3.58 2.66
CA ALA A 28 10.88 3.70 3.42
C ALA A 28 9.68 3.16 2.65
N VAL A 29 8.73 2.55 3.36
CA VAL A 29 7.39 2.26 2.84
C VAL A 29 6.35 2.89 3.76
N LEU A 30 5.62 3.87 3.24
CA LEU A 30 4.48 4.49 3.89
C LEU A 30 3.25 3.58 3.76
N LEU A 31 2.58 3.29 4.87
CA LEU A 31 1.31 2.56 4.87
C LEU A 31 0.19 3.48 5.38
N LEU A 32 -0.66 3.95 4.48
CA LEU A 32 -1.67 4.98 4.72
C LEU A 32 -3.07 4.35 4.76
N HIS A 33 -3.70 4.35 5.93
CA HIS A 33 -5.02 3.74 6.12
C HIS A 33 -6.18 4.55 5.54
N GLY A 34 -7.36 3.93 5.42
CA GLY A 34 -8.60 4.60 5.02
C GLY A 34 -9.27 5.40 6.15
N SER A 35 -10.42 5.98 5.86
CA SER A 35 -11.27 6.68 6.83
C SER A 35 -11.72 5.71 7.92
N GLN A 36 -11.67 6.11 9.19
CA GLN A 36 -11.93 5.25 10.37
C GLN A 36 -10.88 4.14 10.61
N GLY A 37 -9.82 4.08 9.81
CA GLY A 37 -8.70 3.18 10.02
C GLY A 37 -7.79 3.63 11.15
N SER A 38 -6.75 2.83 11.38
CA SER A 38 -5.62 3.17 12.27
C SER A 38 -4.36 2.50 11.74
N PRO A 39 -3.16 2.84 12.25
CA PRO A 39 -1.94 2.10 11.95
C PRO A 39 -2.05 0.59 12.21
N GLY A 40 -2.98 0.18 13.09
CA GLY A 40 -3.24 -1.21 13.44
C GLY A 40 -3.61 -2.12 12.26
N MET A 41 -4.26 -1.57 11.22
CA MET A 41 -4.65 -2.38 10.04
C MET A 41 -3.46 -3.00 9.32
N TRP A 42 -2.29 -2.36 9.43
CA TRP A 42 -1.08 -2.76 8.72
C TRP A 42 -0.23 -3.76 9.48
N ARG A 43 -0.57 -4.11 10.72
CA ARG A 43 0.25 -4.98 11.58
C ARG A 43 0.60 -6.32 10.93
N ALA A 44 -0.31 -6.89 10.13
CA ALA A 44 -0.07 -8.14 9.42
C ALA A 44 0.93 -7.99 8.25
N TYR A 45 1.08 -6.80 7.69
CA TYR A 45 1.99 -6.50 6.58
C TYR A 45 3.41 -6.18 7.07
N VAL A 46 3.54 -5.65 8.29
CA VAL A 46 4.82 -5.20 8.86
C VAL A 46 5.91 -6.27 8.80
N PRO A 47 5.69 -7.53 9.23
CA PRO A 47 6.75 -8.54 9.22
C PRO A 47 7.25 -8.88 7.81
N ALA A 48 6.37 -8.82 6.81
CA ALA A 48 6.71 -9.13 5.42
C ALA A 48 7.45 -7.97 4.71
N LEU A 49 7.32 -6.75 5.25
CA LEU A 49 7.95 -5.56 4.69
C LEU A 49 9.24 -5.14 5.44
N ALA A 50 9.33 -5.33 6.75
CA ALA A 50 10.42 -4.84 7.61
C ALA A 50 11.35 -5.97 8.10
N PRO A 51 12.03 -6.72 7.20
CA PRO A 51 12.91 -6.23 6.13
C PRO A 51 12.51 -6.70 4.71
N PRO A 52 12.92 -5.98 3.64
CA PRO A 52 14.04 -5.03 3.55
C PRO A 52 13.70 -3.54 3.74
N PHE A 53 12.46 -3.17 4.01
CA PHE A 53 12.03 -1.77 4.13
C PHE A 53 12.05 -1.25 5.56
N ARG A 54 12.09 0.08 5.69
CA ARG A 54 11.62 0.81 6.87
C ARG A 54 10.13 1.06 6.73
N VAL A 55 9.31 0.36 7.49
CA VAL A 55 7.86 0.55 7.49
C VAL A 55 7.48 1.74 8.36
N LEU A 56 6.69 2.65 7.80
CA LEU A 56 6.14 3.82 8.46
C LEU A 56 4.62 3.85 8.26
N ALA A 57 3.83 3.56 9.29
CA ALA A 57 2.37 3.64 9.24
C ALA A 57 1.86 4.73 10.20
N PRO A 58 1.70 5.98 9.73
CA PRO A 58 1.19 7.08 10.54
C PRO A 58 -0.31 6.97 10.79
N ASP A 59 -0.74 7.51 11.93
CA ASP A 59 -2.14 7.63 12.32
C ASP A 59 -2.78 8.85 11.64
N LEU A 60 -3.59 8.60 10.61
CA LEU A 60 -4.19 9.63 9.80
C LEU A 60 -5.39 10.23 10.52
N VAL A 61 -5.27 11.50 10.91
CA VAL A 61 -6.35 12.25 11.55
C VAL A 61 -7.29 12.83 10.49
N GLY A 62 -8.60 12.61 10.66
CA GLY A 62 -9.63 13.49 10.13
C GLY A 62 -10.36 14.20 11.28
N PRO A 63 -10.49 15.54 11.29
CA PRO A 63 -11.31 16.20 12.30
C PRO A 63 -12.77 15.72 12.20
N GLY A 64 -13.35 15.31 13.33
CA GLY A 64 -14.79 14.98 13.43
C GLY A 64 -15.26 13.78 12.60
N GLY A 65 -14.36 12.86 12.22
CA GLY A 65 -14.71 11.66 11.45
C GLY A 65 -14.79 11.86 9.93
N THR A 66 -14.50 13.07 9.42
CA THR A 66 -14.38 13.32 7.98
C THR A 66 -12.90 13.29 7.59
N ALA A 67 -12.53 12.47 6.60
CA ALA A 67 -11.17 12.48 6.08
C ALA A 67 -10.84 13.86 5.49
N PRO A 68 -9.66 14.42 5.78
CA PRO A 68 -9.23 15.68 5.19
C PRO A 68 -9.03 15.50 3.68
N ARG A 69 -8.95 16.62 2.96
CA ARG A 69 -8.63 16.58 1.52
C ARG A 69 -7.30 15.84 1.30
N PRO A 70 -7.17 15.04 0.22
CA PRO A 70 -5.94 14.32 -0.11
C PRO A 70 -4.68 15.18 -0.03
N GLU A 71 -4.74 16.44 -0.48
CA GLU A 71 -3.62 17.38 -0.46
C GLU A 71 -3.17 17.74 0.95
N ALA A 72 -4.12 18.05 1.84
CA ALA A 72 -3.81 18.43 3.21
C ALA A 72 -3.22 17.23 3.99
N GLN A 73 -3.71 16.02 3.72
CA GLN A 73 -3.12 14.82 4.29
C GLN A 73 -1.73 14.56 3.71
N ALA A 74 -1.54 14.73 2.40
CA ALA A 74 -0.23 14.59 1.75
C ALA A 74 0.79 15.61 2.29
N ASP A 75 0.40 16.85 2.57
CA ASP A 75 1.28 17.86 3.17
C ASP A 75 1.79 17.39 4.53
N ARG A 76 0.90 16.95 5.42
CA ARG A 76 1.27 16.42 6.75
C ARG A 76 2.17 15.18 6.68
N ILE A 77 1.93 14.30 5.71
CA ILE A 77 2.76 13.11 5.50
C ILE A 77 4.11 13.48 4.86
N GLY A 78 4.16 14.52 4.03
CA GLY A 78 5.40 15.09 3.53
C GLY A 78 6.28 15.63 4.66
N GLU A 79 5.71 16.38 5.61
CA GLU A 79 6.40 16.84 6.82
C GLU A 79 6.96 15.66 7.64
N LEU A 80 6.21 14.56 7.73
CA LEU A 80 6.69 13.35 8.41
C LEU A 80 7.89 12.73 7.69
N LEU A 81 7.85 12.62 6.36
CA LEU A 81 8.96 12.10 5.57
C LEU A 81 10.22 12.95 5.77
N ASP A 82 10.08 14.27 5.81
CA ASP A 82 11.19 15.20 6.03
C ASP A 82 11.74 15.07 7.46
N ALA A 83 10.87 15.06 8.47
CA ALA A 83 11.27 14.93 9.88
C ALA A 83 11.95 13.58 10.21
N LEU A 84 11.64 12.54 9.46
CA LEU A 84 12.23 11.21 9.62
C LEU A 84 13.39 10.92 8.67
N GLU A 85 13.76 11.89 7.82
CA GLU A 85 14.78 11.78 6.78
C GLU A 85 14.59 10.49 5.95
N ALA A 86 13.36 10.26 5.51
CA ALA A 86 12.98 9.02 4.85
C ALA A 86 13.75 8.81 3.55
N VAL A 87 14.45 7.68 3.46
CA VAL A 87 15.23 7.29 2.29
C VAL A 87 14.31 6.67 1.25
N ASP A 88 14.34 7.19 0.02
CA ASP A 88 13.69 6.61 -1.18
C ASP A 88 12.29 6.01 -0.92
N PRO A 89 11.30 6.83 -0.53
CA PRO A 89 10.04 6.31 -0.04
C PRO A 89 9.13 5.73 -1.15
N ALA A 90 8.46 4.62 -0.83
CA ALA A 90 7.27 4.10 -1.51
C ALA A 90 6.01 4.38 -0.66
N ALA A 91 4.83 4.31 -1.27
CA ALA A 91 3.57 4.41 -0.55
C ALA A 91 2.56 3.32 -0.93
N VAL A 92 1.87 2.80 0.08
CA VAL A 92 0.70 1.93 -0.02
C VAL A 92 -0.45 2.65 0.67
N GLY A 93 -1.55 2.90 -0.04
CA GLY A 93 -2.71 3.60 0.49
C GLY A 93 -4.00 2.80 0.32
N HIS A 94 -4.78 2.67 1.39
CA HIS A 94 -6.13 2.10 1.36
C HIS A 94 -7.19 3.20 1.47
N GLY A 95 -8.28 3.10 0.70
CA GLY A 95 -9.39 4.06 0.77
C GLY A 95 -8.91 5.51 0.59
N SER A 96 -9.27 6.39 1.53
CA SER A 96 -8.85 7.79 1.54
C SER A 96 -7.32 7.99 1.69
N GLY A 97 -6.61 7.04 2.30
CA GLY A 97 -5.15 7.05 2.37
C GLY A 97 -4.50 6.91 0.99
N GLY A 98 -5.19 6.28 0.05
CA GLY A 98 -4.78 6.20 -1.36
C GLY A 98 -4.72 7.56 -2.05
N GLY A 99 -5.68 8.45 -1.79
CA GLY A 99 -5.65 9.82 -2.32
C GLY A 99 -4.40 10.59 -1.87
N ALA A 100 -4.07 10.53 -0.58
CA ALA A 100 -2.87 11.17 -0.04
C ALA A 100 -1.58 10.58 -0.63
N ALA A 101 -1.52 9.24 -0.77
CA ALA A 101 -0.40 8.55 -1.39
C ALA A 101 -0.21 8.97 -2.86
N ALA A 102 -1.30 9.09 -3.62
CA ALA A 102 -1.28 9.53 -5.01
C ALA A 102 -0.80 10.98 -5.16
N VAL A 103 -1.22 11.88 -4.28
CA VAL A 103 -0.74 13.28 -4.28
C VAL A 103 0.76 13.35 -3.97
N LEU A 104 1.26 12.59 -2.99
CA LEU A 104 2.70 12.50 -2.71
C LEU A 104 3.47 12.01 -3.93
N ALA A 105 2.98 10.97 -4.61
CA ALA A 105 3.61 10.39 -5.79
C ALA A 105 3.62 11.39 -6.97
N ALA A 106 2.51 12.07 -7.23
CA ALA A 106 2.40 13.09 -8.27
C ALA A 106 3.34 14.29 -8.02
N ARG A 107 3.65 14.57 -6.76
CA ARG A 107 4.63 15.59 -6.36
C ARG A 107 6.08 15.10 -6.35
N GLY A 108 6.33 13.84 -6.73
CA GLY A 108 7.65 13.22 -6.72
C GLY A 108 8.22 12.95 -5.32
N ARG A 109 7.36 12.94 -4.28
CA ARG A 109 7.76 12.67 -2.90
C ARG A 109 7.83 11.19 -2.58
N VAL A 110 7.22 10.32 -3.40
CA VAL A 110 7.38 8.86 -3.34
C VAL A 110 7.59 8.31 -4.74
N ARG A 111 8.41 7.26 -4.87
CA ARG A 111 8.85 6.71 -6.16
C ARG A 111 7.99 5.55 -6.68
N THR A 112 7.25 4.88 -5.80
CA THR A 112 6.44 3.70 -6.13
C THR A 112 5.14 3.75 -5.36
N LEU A 113 4.04 3.40 -6.00
CA LEU A 113 2.70 3.58 -5.47
C LEU A 113 1.88 2.29 -5.52
N VAL A 114 1.18 1.98 -4.44
CA VAL A 114 0.15 0.95 -4.39
C VAL A 114 -1.15 1.57 -3.88
N LEU A 115 -2.23 1.40 -4.63
CA LEU A 115 -3.57 1.90 -4.32
C LEU A 115 -4.52 0.73 -4.10
N ILE A 116 -5.11 0.65 -2.92
CA ILE A 116 -6.00 -0.45 -2.53
C ILE A 116 -7.40 0.12 -2.25
N GLY A 117 -8.39 -0.15 -3.10
CA GLY A 117 -9.74 0.43 -2.94
C GLY A 117 -9.71 1.95 -2.76
N ALA A 118 -8.75 2.63 -3.41
CA ALA A 118 -8.41 4.03 -3.14
C ALA A 118 -9.49 5.01 -3.60
N SER A 119 -9.72 6.06 -2.82
CA SER A 119 -10.58 7.19 -3.18
C SER A 119 -9.81 8.50 -3.16
N GLY A 120 -10.36 9.53 -3.81
CA GLY A 120 -9.78 10.88 -3.82
C GLY A 120 -8.63 11.06 -4.82
N VAL A 121 -8.48 10.19 -5.81
CA VAL A 121 -7.46 10.29 -6.86
C VAL A 121 -8.05 10.94 -8.12
N GLY A 122 -8.07 12.27 -8.17
CA GLY A 122 -8.61 13.01 -9.32
C GLY A 122 -7.78 12.87 -10.61
N ASP A 123 -8.40 13.12 -11.77
CA ASP A 123 -7.77 12.96 -13.10
C ASP A 123 -6.44 13.70 -13.25
N ARG A 124 -6.34 14.91 -12.69
CA ARG A 124 -5.09 15.69 -12.72
C ARG A 124 -3.95 14.97 -12.01
N VAL A 125 -4.24 14.35 -10.86
CA VAL A 125 -3.24 13.59 -10.09
C VAL A 125 -2.89 12.32 -10.85
N ALA A 126 -3.89 11.56 -11.32
CA ALA A 126 -3.68 10.34 -12.10
C ALA A 126 -2.85 10.59 -13.37
N GLY A 127 -3.18 11.61 -14.15
CA GLY A 127 -2.42 11.99 -15.34
C GLY A 127 -0.98 12.41 -15.04
N GLU A 128 -0.73 13.06 -13.89
CA GLU A 128 0.63 13.38 -13.43
C GLU A 128 1.43 12.12 -13.08
N LEU A 129 0.80 11.13 -12.45
CA LEU A 129 1.43 9.83 -12.16
C LEU A 129 1.83 9.12 -13.46
N GLY A 130 0.94 9.12 -14.47
CA GLY A 130 1.22 8.57 -15.79
C GLY A 130 2.36 9.30 -16.49
N ARG A 131 2.35 10.64 -16.50
CA ARG A 131 3.40 11.48 -17.11
C ARG A 131 4.77 11.27 -16.46
N ARG A 132 4.80 11.03 -15.15
CA ARG A 132 6.02 10.73 -14.39
C ARG A 132 6.44 9.28 -14.44
N GLU A 133 5.66 8.43 -15.12
CA GLU A 133 5.88 6.99 -15.20
C GLU A 133 6.00 6.33 -13.82
N VAL A 134 5.23 6.79 -12.83
CA VAL A 134 5.28 6.24 -11.47
C VAL A 134 4.82 4.78 -11.51
N PRO A 135 5.64 3.79 -11.13
CA PRO A 135 5.20 2.41 -11.06
C PRO A 135 4.04 2.30 -10.05
N THR A 136 2.88 1.89 -10.55
CA THR A 136 1.62 1.87 -9.79
C THR A 136 1.00 0.47 -9.80
N LEU A 137 0.60 -0.03 -8.64
CA LEU A 137 -0.26 -1.21 -8.50
C LEU A 137 -1.62 -0.78 -7.98
N LEU A 138 -2.68 -1.20 -8.67
CA LEU A 138 -4.07 -1.05 -8.25
C LEU A 138 -4.57 -2.41 -7.75
N VAL A 139 -5.09 -2.47 -6.52
CA VAL A 139 -5.69 -3.67 -5.94
C VAL A 139 -7.12 -3.36 -5.53
N TRP A 140 -8.07 -4.10 -6.08
CA TRP A 140 -9.50 -3.84 -5.88
C TRP A 140 -10.27 -5.11 -5.56
N GLY A 141 -11.33 -4.98 -4.75
CA GLY A 141 -12.36 -6.01 -4.64
C GLY A 141 -13.35 -5.88 -5.79
N GLU A 142 -13.73 -7.00 -6.42
CA GLU A 142 -14.75 -7.04 -7.48
C GLU A 142 -16.11 -6.50 -6.99
N GLU A 143 -16.45 -6.75 -5.74
CA GLU A 143 -17.72 -6.39 -5.11
C GLU A 143 -17.61 -5.11 -4.25
N ASP A 144 -16.61 -4.26 -4.48
CA ASP A 144 -16.47 -3.00 -3.74
C ASP A 144 -17.66 -2.05 -4.02
N ARG A 145 -18.52 -1.86 -3.01
CA ARG A 145 -19.69 -0.98 -3.06
C ARG A 145 -19.42 0.44 -2.54
N VAL A 146 -18.24 0.69 -1.99
CA VAL A 146 -17.84 1.99 -1.46
C VAL A 146 -17.08 2.77 -2.52
N VAL A 147 -16.11 2.11 -3.17
CA VAL A 147 -15.39 2.64 -4.33
C VAL A 147 -15.45 1.59 -5.43
N PRO A 148 -16.39 1.68 -6.38
CA PRO A 148 -16.58 0.66 -7.41
C PRO A 148 -15.32 0.39 -8.24
N VAL A 149 -15.18 -0.84 -8.77
CA VAL A 149 -14.05 -1.25 -9.62
C VAL A 149 -13.84 -0.35 -10.85
N ALA A 150 -14.90 0.30 -11.33
CA ALA A 150 -14.82 1.30 -12.40
C ALA A 150 -13.84 2.45 -12.08
N GLU A 151 -13.61 2.75 -10.79
CA GLU A 151 -12.60 3.71 -10.38
C GLU A 151 -11.18 3.18 -10.63
N ALA A 152 -10.93 1.90 -10.38
CA ALA A 152 -9.65 1.27 -10.68
C ALA A 152 -9.38 1.20 -12.19
N GLU A 153 -10.41 0.89 -12.97
CA GLU A 153 -10.34 0.90 -14.45
C GLU A 153 -10.04 2.31 -14.98
N ARG A 154 -10.75 3.33 -14.49
CA ARG A 154 -10.47 4.75 -14.81
C ARG A 154 -9.03 5.14 -14.48
N LEU A 155 -8.53 4.73 -13.31
CA LEU A 155 -7.15 5.00 -12.91
C LEU A 155 -6.14 4.26 -13.80
N GLN A 156 -6.44 3.04 -14.23
CA GLN A 156 -5.60 2.27 -15.15
C GLN A 156 -5.48 2.97 -16.52
N ASP A 157 -6.58 3.54 -17.04
CA ASP A 157 -6.58 4.28 -18.29
C ASP A 157 -5.72 5.56 -18.23
N LEU A 158 -5.69 6.23 -17.07
CA LEU A 158 -4.98 7.49 -16.88
C LEU A 158 -3.50 7.29 -16.46
N ILE A 159 -3.18 6.17 -15.81
CA ILE A 159 -1.85 5.86 -15.31
C ILE A 159 -1.28 4.73 -16.16
N ALA A 160 -0.65 5.06 -17.29
CA ALA A 160 -0.17 4.07 -18.26
C ALA A 160 0.77 2.98 -17.67
N THR A 161 1.44 3.26 -16.54
CA THR A 161 2.32 2.34 -15.82
C THR A 161 1.59 1.45 -14.81
N ALA A 162 0.27 1.57 -14.67
CA ALA A 162 -0.50 0.86 -13.67
C ALA A 162 -0.72 -0.60 -14.04
N ALA A 163 -0.42 -1.49 -13.09
CA ALA A 163 -0.94 -2.86 -13.08
C ALA A 163 -2.23 -2.91 -12.26
N LEU A 164 -3.25 -3.61 -12.75
CA LEU A 164 -4.53 -3.79 -12.05
C LEU A 164 -4.71 -5.24 -11.63
N ALA A 165 -5.03 -5.44 -10.34
CA ALA A 165 -5.46 -6.71 -9.77
C ALA A 165 -6.86 -6.56 -9.15
N VAL A 166 -7.85 -7.20 -9.76
CA VAL A 166 -9.22 -7.30 -9.21
C VAL A 166 -9.38 -8.66 -8.55
N LEU A 167 -9.82 -8.68 -7.29
CA LEU A 167 -10.00 -9.90 -6.50
C LEU A 167 -11.48 -10.28 -6.45
N PRO A 168 -11.87 -11.43 -7.05
CA PRO A 168 -13.25 -11.89 -7.09
C PRO A 168 -13.83 -12.13 -5.69
N GLY A 169 -15.10 -11.77 -5.52
CA GLY A 169 -15.83 -11.97 -4.26
C GLY A 169 -15.36 -11.12 -3.07
N CYS A 170 -14.42 -10.19 -3.28
CA CYS A 170 -13.93 -9.28 -2.25
C CYS A 170 -14.62 -7.91 -2.34
N GLY A 171 -14.87 -7.28 -1.19
CA GLY A 171 -15.46 -5.94 -1.09
C GLY A 171 -14.42 -4.83 -0.86
N HIS A 172 -14.86 -3.72 -0.25
CA HIS A 172 -14.00 -2.56 0.02
C HIS A 172 -12.83 -2.87 0.97
N HIS A 173 -13.06 -3.80 1.88
CA HIS A 173 -12.08 -4.26 2.85
C HIS A 173 -11.26 -5.42 2.30
N VAL A 174 -10.83 -5.33 1.03
CA VAL A 174 -10.05 -6.38 0.34
C VAL A 174 -8.76 -6.77 1.09
N THR A 175 -8.20 -5.85 1.89
CA THR A 175 -7.07 -6.12 2.79
C THR A 175 -7.39 -7.09 3.93
N GLU A 176 -8.67 -7.27 4.25
CA GLU A 176 -9.20 -8.22 5.24
C GLU A 176 -9.74 -9.47 4.54
N ASP A 177 -10.60 -9.29 3.52
CA ASP A 177 -11.24 -10.38 2.76
C ASP A 177 -10.21 -11.34 2.14
N ALA A 178 -9.09 -10.79 1.66
CA ALA A 178 -8.03 -11.53 0.98
C ALA A 178 -6.63 -11.14 1.48
N ALA A 179 -6.47 -10.96 2.79
CA ALA A 179 -5.24 -10.45 3.40
C ALA A 179 -3.94 -11.13 2.91
N PRO A 180 -3.83 -12.48 2.82
CA PRO A 180 -2.59 -13.13 2.34
C PRO A 180 -2.28 -12.80 0.87
N THR A 181 -3.31 -12.75 0.03
CA THR A 181 -3.18 -12.43 -1.40
C THR A 181 -2.74 -10.99 -1.58
N VAL A 182 -3.43 -10.04 -0.93
CA VAL A 182 -3.10 -8.62 -1.01
C VAL A 182 -1.70 -8.34 -0.48
N ALA A 183 -1.33 -8.90 0.67
CA ALA A 183 0.02 -8.77 1.21
C ALA A 183 1.09 -9.28 0.25
N THR A 184 0.86 -10.42 -0.40
CA THR A 184 1.78 -10.99 -1.40
C THR A 184 1.93 -10.06 -2.60
N LEU A 185 0.82 -9.56 -3.15
CA LEU A 185 0.85 -8.63 -4.29
C LEU A 185 1.62 -7.35 -3.96
N VAL A 186 1.37 -6.76 -2.78
CA VAL A 186 2.05 -5.54 -2.32
C VAL A 186 3.55 -5.78 -2.15
N VAL A 187 3.93 -6.84 -1.44
CA VAL A 187 5.34 -7.15 -1.15
C VAL A 187 6.12 -7.42 -2.42
N GLU A 188 5.61 -8.27 -3.31
CA GLU A 188 6.30 -8.62 -4.56
C GLU A 188 6.38 -7.44 -5.51
N PHE A 189 5.34 -6.60 -5.57
CA PHE A 189 5.38 -5.37 -6.36
C PHE A 189 6.45 -4.41 -5.84
N LEU A 190 6.52 -4.17 -4.54
CA LEU A 190 7.54 -3.29 -3.95
C LEU A 190 8.94 -3.88 -4.12
N ARG A 191 9.15 -5.18 -3.90
CA ARG A 191 10.46 -5.81 -4.12
C ARG A 191 10.92 -5.67 -5.57
N SER A 192 10.06 -5.98 -6.53
CA SER A 192 10.41 -5.96 -7.95
C SER A 192 10.54 -4.55 -8.52
N ARG A 193 9.57 -3.66 -8.25
CA ARG A 193 9.50 -2.32 -8.85
C ARG A 193 10.22 -1.24 -8.06
N HIS A 194 10.21 -1.33 -6.73
CA HIS A 194 10.90 -0.35 -5.91
C HIS A 194 12.37 -0.74 -5.74
N LEU A 195 12.68 -1.92 -5.22
CA LEU A 195 14.07 -2.33 -4.96
C LEU A 195 14.81 -2.85 -6.20
N GLY A 196 14.11 -3.05 -7.32
CA GLY A 196 14.70 -3.64 -8.52
C GLY A 196 15.16 -5.08 -8.30
N ALA A 197 14.62 -5.77 -7.27
CA ALA A 197 14.99 -7.14 -6.97
C ALA A 197 14.60 -8.02 -8.15
N ARG A 198 15.59 -8.64 -8.78
CA ARG A 198 15.35 -9.63 -9.83
C ARG A 198 14.95 -10.94 -9.17
N HIS A 199 13.98 -11.64 -9.75
CA HIS A 199 13.67 -13.00 -9.34
C HIS A 199 14.92 -13.87 -9.49
N SER A 200 15.28 -14.58 -8.44
CA SER A 200 16.28 -15.64 -8.52
C SER A 200 15.56 -16.93 -8.89
N HIS A 201 15.98 -17.56 -9.97
CA HIS A 201 15.58 -18.94 -10.21
C HIS A 201 16.36 -19.83 -9.24
N ALA A 202 15.65 -20.72 -8.54
CA ALA A 202 16.31 -21.87 -7.96
C ALA A 202 17.04 -22.62 -9.10
N PRO A 203 18.19 -23.25 -8.82
CA PRO A 203 18.84 -24.10 -9.82
C PRO A 203 17.83 -25.07 -10.40
N ALA A 204 17.87 -25.27 -11.72
CA ALA A 204 16.95 -26.15 -12.42
C ALA A 204 16.91 -27.52 -11.71
N GLY A 205 15.73 -27.88 -11.23
CA GLY A 205 15.51 -29.09 -10.44
C GLY A 205 14.02 -29.44 -10.44
N PRO A 206 13.68 -30.71 -10.22
CA PRO A 206 12.29 -31.13 -10.19
C PRO A 206 11.52 -30.41 -9.08
N VAL A 207 10.39 -29.79 -9.43
CA VAL A 207 9.43 -29.28 -8.44
C VAL A 207 8.65 -30.47 -7.91
N MET A 208 8.87 -30.81 -6.63
CA MET A 208 8.14 -31.90 -5.98
C MET A 208 6.75 -31.42 -5.57
N LEU A 209 5.73 -31.86 -6.31
CA LEU A 209 4.33 -31.66 -5.96
C LEU A 209 3.83 -32.89 -5.18
N SER A 210 3.55 -32.71 -3.90
CA SER A 210 2.86 -33.73 -3.10
C SER A 210 1.37 -33.72 -3.48
N LEU A 211 0.94 -34.68 -4.28
CA LEU A 211 -0.48 -34.91 -4.57
C LEU A 211 -1.10 -35.70 -3.42
N GLU A 212 -1.81 -35.01 -2.52
CA GLU A 212 -2.70 -35.70 -1.61
C GLU A 212 -3.91 -36.23 -2.39
N ARG A 213 -4.07 -37.55 -2.45
CA ARG A 213 -5.29 -38.15 -3.01
C ARG A 213 -6.46 -37.73 -2.14
N ARG A 214 -7.44 -37.04 -2.73
CA ARG A 214 -8.74 -36.75 -2.11
C ARG A 214 -9.24 -38.03 -1.43
N PRO A 215 -9.54 -38.03 -0.11
CA PRO A 215 -10.09 -39.21 0.54
C PRO A 215 -11.38 -39.63 -0.18
N PRO A 216 -11.63 -40.94 -0.36
CA PRO A 216 -12.85 -41.41 -1.00
C PRO A 216 -14.05 -40.83 -0.25
N ARG A 217 -15.02 -40.29 -1.00
CA ARG A 217 -16.29 -39.84 -0.41
C ARG A 217 -16.90 -41.03 0.32
N GLU A 218 -17.11 -40.90 1.62
CA GLU A 218 -17.89 -41.88 2.38
C GLU A 218 -19.28 -41.99 1.73
N GLY A 219 -19.66 -43.22 1.39
CA GLY A 219 -20.91 -43.52 0.69
C GLY A 219 -22.14 -43.16 1.53
N ARG A 220 -23.20 -42.79 0.84
CA ARG A 220 -24.56 -42.61 1.37
C ARG A 220 -25.11 -43.90 1.97
#